data_AF-A0A3D2F8G1-F1
#
_entry.id   AF-A0A3D2F8G1-F1
#
_cell.length_a   1.000
_cell.length_b   1.000
_cell.length_c   1.000
_cell.angle_alpha   90.00
_cell.angle_beta   90.00
_cell.angle_gamma   90.00
#
_symmetry.space_group_name_H-M   'P 1'
#
loop_
_entity.id
_entity.type
_entity.pdbx_description
1 polymer ?
#
loop_
_entity_poly.entity_id
_entity_poly.type
_entity_poly.pdbx_seq_one_letter_code
_entity_poly.pdbx_strand_id
1 'polypeptide(L)'
;MFQSFEVTSRPEQGPPRLAELRVELMREGLDGFLIPRADAHQGEYVSARDERLAWLTGFTGSAGFCAALINSAGVFIDGHYRTQVKSQVASDYTPVPWPEISLADWLVEQLPSGGEVGFDPWLHTVAQIEQTRTALTGTGVTLIPCDNLVDRIWAD
;
A
#
# COMPACT_ATOMS: atom_id res chain seq x y z
N MET A 1 16.98 -29.11 11.62
CA MET A 1 15.92 -28.09 11.56
C MET A 1 15.78 -27.71 10.10
N PHE A 2 14.77 -28.22 9.40
CA PHE A 2 14.54 -27.88 8.00
C PHE A 2 13.89 -26.50 7.96
N GLN A 3 14.57 -25.51 7.41
CA GLN A 3 13.90 -24.27 7.00
C GLN A 3 12.97 -24.64 5.84
N SER A 4 11.66 -24.55 6.06
CA SER A 4 10.68 -24.59 4.97
C SER A 4 10.84 -23.28 4.19
N PHE A 5 11.32 -23.37 2.95
CA PHE A 5 11.33 -22.25 2.00
C PHE A 5 9.96 -22.15 1.33
N GLU A 6 8.89 -22.09 2.13
CA GLU A 6 7.55 -21.89 1.59
C GLU A 6 7.51 -20.54 0.87
N VAL A 7 7.29 -20.60 -0.45
CA VAL A 7 7.00 -19.43 -1.25
C VAL A 7 5.60 -18.97 -0.86
N THR A 8 5.53 -17.98 0.04
CA THR A 8 4.27 -17.41 0.52
C THR A 8 3.72 -16.34 -0.45
N SER A 9 4.55 -15.78 -1.32
CA SER A 9 4.11 -14.80 -2.32
C SER A 9 3.38 -15.47 -3.49
N ARG A 10 2.17 -14.98 -3.79
CA ARG A 10 1.36 -15.36 -4.97
C ARG A 10 1.02 -14.11 -5.80
N PRO A 11 1.94 -13.63 -6.64
CA PRO A 11 1.75 -12.39 -7.41
C PRO A 11 0.47 -12.38 -8.23
N GLU A 12 0.06 -13.54 -8.75
CA GLU A 12 -1.14 -13.72 -9.58
C GLU A 12 -2.45 -13.41 -8.85
N GLN A 13 -2.46 -13.43 -7.51
CA GLN A 13 -3.63 -13.05 -6.72
C GLN A 13 -3.77 -11.52 -6.57
N GLY A 14 -2.73 -10.75 -6.84
CA GLY A 14 -2.74 -9.30 -6.67
C GLY A 14 -3.72 -8.57 -7.60
N PRO A 15 -3.66 -8.78 -8.94
CA PRO A 15 -4.55 -8.10 -9.88
C PRO A 15 -6.05 -8.24 -9.58
N PRO A 16 -6.62 -9.42 -9.30
CA PRO A 16 -8.04 -9.52 -8.96
C PRO A 16 -8.38 -8.81 -7.64
N ARG A 17 -7.52 -8.89 -6.60
CA ARG A 17 -7.72 -8.18 -5.33
C ARG A 17 -7.64 -6.66 -5.50
N LEU A 18 -6.71 -6.18 -6.32
CA LEU A 18 -6.61 -4.76 -6.67
C LEU A 18 -7.85 -4.26 -7.39
N ALA A 19 -8.43 -5.07 -8.28
CA ALA A 19 -9.67 -4.73 -8.96
C ALA A 19 -10.85 -4.61 -7.97
N GLU A 20 -10.96 -5.53 -7.01
CA GLU A 20 -11.97 -5.47 -5.94
C GLU A 20 -11.77 -4.24 -5.04
N LEU A 21 -10.52 -3.93 -4.66
CA LEU A 21 -10.22 -2.73 -3.87
C LEU A 21 -10.64 -1.46 -4.60
N ARG A 22 -10.44 -1.39 -5.92
CA ARG A 22 -10.88 -0.24 -6.74
C ARG A 22 -12.39 -0.10 -6.79
N VAL A 23 -13.14 -1.20 -6.67
CA VAL A 23 -14.61 -1.11 -6.52
C VAL A 23 -14.97 -0.44 -5.19
N GLU A 24 -14.29 -0.78 -4.10
CA GLU A 24 -14.50 -0.10 -2.80
C GLU A 24 -14.07 1.37 -2.84
N LEU A 25 -12.96 1.72 -3.50
CA LEU A 25 -12.54 3.11 -3.72
C LEU A 25 -13.64 3.93 -4.40
N MET A 26 -14.20 3.42 -5.51
CA MET A 26 -15.29 4.08 -6.22
C MET A 26 -16.56 4.22 -5.38
N ARG A 27 -16.84 3.26 -4.49
CA ARG A 27 -18.00 3.32 -3.57
C ARG A 27 -17.84 4.41 -2.51
N GLU A 28 -16.62 4.58 -1.99
CA GLU A 28 -16.29 5.60 -0.99
C GLU A 28 -16.00 6.98 -1.59
N GLY A 29 -15.89 7.08 -2.92
CA GLY A 29 -15.54 8.31 -3.61
C GLY A 29 -14.07 8.71 -3.43
N LEU A 30 -13.19 7.73 -3.20
CA LEU A 30 -11.75 7.93 -3.01
C LEU A 30 -10.98 7.63 -4.31
N ASP A 31 -9.89 8.36 -4.54
CA ASP A 31 -8.99 8.18 -5.68
C ASP A 31 -7.85 7.19 -5.41
N GLY A 32 -7.66 6.82 -4.14
CA GLY A 32 -6.69 5.81 -3.74
C GLY A 32 -6.77 5.42 -2.27
N PHE A 33 -5.97 4.42 -1.89
CA PHE A 33 -5.85 3.94 -0.51
C PHE A 33 -4.40 3.56 -0.19
N LEU A 34 -3.97 3.83 1.04
CA LEU A 34 -2.65 3.45 1.57
C LEU A 34 -2.71 2.14 2.34
N ILE A 35 -1.78 1.23 2.06
CA ILE A 35 -1.68 -0.09 2.68
C ILE A 35 -0.26 -0.27 3.23
N PRO A 36 -0.01 -0.01 4.52
CA PRO A 36 1.30 -0.19 5.12
C PRO A 36 1.61 -1.67 5.41
N ARG A 37 2.89 -2.02 5.54
CA ARG A 37 3.32 -3.23 6.26
C ARG A 37 3.28 -2.95 7.76
N ALA A 38 2.08 -2.90 8.35
CA ALA A 38 1.91 -2.67 9.77
C ALA A 38 0.65 -3.36 10.29
N ASP A 39 0.69 -3.73 11.57
CA ASP A 39 -0.51 -3.97 12.38
C ASP A 39 -0.83 -2.74 13.24
N ALA A 40 -1.94 -2.80 13.98
CA ALA A 40 -2.36 -1.71 14.87
C ALA A 40 -1.38 -1.43 16.03
N HIS A 41 -0.41 -2.32 16.28
CA HIS A 41 0.58 -2.18 17.34
C HIS A 41 1.95 -1.73 16.83
N GLN A 42 2.08 -1.51 15.51
CA GLN A 42 3.35 -1.21 14.85
C GLN A 42 4.41 -2.27 15.18
N GLY A 43 3.97 -3.52 15.32
CA GLY A 43 4.82 -4.64 15.68
C GLY A 43 5.83 -4.99 14.58
N GLU A 44 6.99 -5.49 14.99
CA GLU A 44 8.00 -6.02 14.06
C GLU A 44 7.46 -7.26 13.30
N TYR A 45 6.58 -8.03 13.95
CA TYR A 45 5.90 -9.19 13.38
C TYR A 45 4.42 -8.89 13.21
N VAL A 46 3.98 -8.87 11.95
CA VAL A 46 2.56 -8.71 11.60
C VAL A 46 1.92 -10.10 11.61
N SER A 47 0.80 -10.25 12.29
CA SER A 47 0.07 -11.53 12.30
C SER A 47 -0.51 -11.83 10.91
N ALA A 48 -0.69 -13.10 10.53
CA ALA A 48 -1.14 -13.45 9.17
C ALA A 48 -2.43 -12.73 8.72
N ARG A 49 -3.36 -12.45 9.65
CA ARG A 49 -4.59 -11.69 9.37
C ARG A 49 -4.37 -10.19 9.14
N ASP A 50 -3.21 -9.67 9.55
CA ASP A 50 -2.85 -8.27 9.44
C ASP A 50 -1.87 -8.01 8.27
N GLU A 51 -1.44 -9.05 7.54
CA GLU A 51 -0.52 -8.99 6.40
C GLU A 51 -1.17 -8.42 5.13
N ARG A 52 -1.93 -7.32 5.24
CA ARG A 52 -2.69 -6.67 4.16
C ARG A 52 -1.86 -6.32 2.95
N LEU A 53 -0.63 -5.83 3.16
CA LEU A 53 0.30 -5.54 2.06
C LEU A 53 0.63 -6.81 1.27
N ALA A 54 0.99 -7.89 1.97
CA ALA A 54 1.36 -9.15 1.34
C ALA A 54 0.16 -9.82 0.67
N TRP A 55 -1.00 -9.80 1.33
CA TRP A 55 -2.24 -10.32 0.76
C TRP A 55 -2.66 -9.55 -0.50
N LEU A 56 -2.65 -8.21 -0.46
CA LEU A 56 -3.05 -7.41 -1.61
C LEU A 56 -2.05 -7.54 -2.77
N THR A 57 -0.74 -7.46 -2.50
CA THR A 57 0.27 -7.25 -3.55
C THR A 57 1.12 -8.47 -3.88
N GLY A 58 1.17 -9.46 -2.99
CA GLY A 58 2.13 -10.57 -3.02
C GLY A 58 3.50 -10.24 -2.42
N PHE A 59 3.78 -8.97 -2.09
CA PHE A 59 5.07 -8.55 -1.51
C PHE A 59 5.20 -8.94 -0.04
N THR A 60 6.22 -9.74 0.29
CA THR A 60 6.44 -10.27 1.65
C THR A 60 7.68 -9.68 2.33
N GLY A 61 8.19 -8.54 1.86
CA GLY A 61 9.31 -7.86 2.50
C GLY A 61 8.92 -7.30 3.87
N SER A 62 9.89 -7.18 4.77
CA SER A 62 9.63 -6.69 6.14
C SER A 62 9.41 -5.18 6.21
N ALA A 63 9.81 -4.43 5.18
CA ALA A 63 9.63 -3.00 5.07
C ALA A 63 9.05 -2.65 3.68
N GLY A 64 7.98 -1.84 3.70
CA GLY A 64 7.34 -1.32 2.50
C GLY A 64 5.88 -0.95 2.75
N PHE A 65 5.27 -0.35 1.75
CA PHE A 65 3.85 -0.01 1.74
C PHE A 65 3.36 0.10 0.30
N CYS A 66 2.05 0.03 0.10
CA CYS A 66 1.41 0.23 -1.19
C CYS A 66 0.54 1.50 -1.17
N ALA A 67 0.57 2.25 -2.26
CA ALA A 67 -0.47 3.21 -2.60
C ALA A 67 -1.24 2.66 -3.79
N ALA A 68 -2.47 2.22 -3.58
CA ALA A 68 -3.34 1.69 -4.62
C ALA A 68 -4.29 2.80 -5.08
N LEU A 69 -4.13 3.27 -6.32
CA LEU A 69 -4.99 4.30 -6.93
C LEU A 69 -5.96 3.66 -7.94
N ILE A 70 -6.93 4.46 -8.41
CA ILE A 70 -7.90 4.00 -9.43
C ILE A 70 -7.19 3.48 -10.69
N ASN A 71 -6.13 4.14 -11.14
CA ASN A 71 -5.48 3.83 -12.43
C ASN A 71 -4.06 3.26 -12.30
N SER A 72 -3.43 3.36 -11.13
CA SER A 72 -2.06 2.87 -10.90
C SER A 72 -1.92 2.32 -9.49
N ALA A 73 -0.86 1.57 -9.21
CA ALA A 73 -0.54 1.10 -7.87
C ALA A 73 0.97 1.09 -7.68
N GLY A 74 1.46 1.80 -6.66
CA GLY A 74 2.87 1.86 -6.30
C GLY A 74 3.16 0.96 -5.10
N VAL A 75 4.25 0.19 -5.14
CA VAL A 75 4.76 -0.56 -3.98
C VAL A 75 6.11 0.03 -3.60
N PHE A 76 6.12 0.78 -2.51
CA PHE A 76 7.26 1.53 -2.00
C PHE A 76 8.14 0.63 -1.16
N ILE A 77 9.42 0.59 -1.49
CA ILE A 77 10.39 -0.32 -0.89
C ILE A 77 11.75 0.33 -0.71
N ASP A 78 12.49 -0.10 0.31
CA ASP A 78 13.87 0.33 0.52
C ASP A 78 14.87 -0.42 -0.39
N GLY A 79 16.15 -0.07 -0.28
CA GLY A 79 17.23 -0.69 -1.06
C GLY A 79 17.33 -2.22 -0.91
N HIS A 80 16.93 -2.79 0.23
CA HIS A 80 17.03 -4.23 0.49
C HIS A 80 16.04 -5.05 -0.34
N TYR A 81 14.90 -4.46 -0.68
CA TYR A 81 13.77 -5.17 -1.28
C TYR A 81 13.59 -4.94 -2.78
N ARG A 82 14.46 -4.15 -3.43
CA ARG A 82 14.37 -3.80 -4.87
C ARG A 82 14.34 -4.99 -5.82
N THR A 83 15.07 -6.05 -5.49
CA THR A 83 15.06 -7.29 -6.30
C THR A 83 13.85 -8.15 -5.96
N GLN A 84 13.54 -8.28 -4.66
CA GLN A 84 12.44 -9.10 -4.17
C GLN A 84 11.08 -8.63 -4.69
N VAL A 85 10.81 -7.32 -4.65
CA VAL A 85 9.53 -6.77 -5.12
C VAL A 85 9.26 -7.16 -6.58
N LYS A 86 10.29 -7.12 -7.45
CA LYS A 86 10.15 -7.44 -8.88
C LYS A 86 9.75 -8.89 -9.16
N SER A 87 10.05 -9.81 -8.25
CA SER A 87 9.65 -11.21 -8.38
C SER A 87 8.36 -11.54 -7.63
N GLN A 88 7.87 -10.65 -6.76
CA GLN A 88 6.75 -10.93 -5.85
C GLN A 88 5.47 -10.15 -6.16
N VAL A 89 5.52 -9.09 -6.96
CA VAL A 89 4.33 -8.33 -7.37
C VAL A 89 4.05 -8.52 -8.86
N ALA A 90 2.76 -8.53 -9.22
CA ALA A 90 2.33 -8.53 -10.62
C ALA A 90 2.70 -7.21 -11.32
N SER A 91 2.65 -7.20 -12.65
CA SER A 91 2.94 -6.02 -13.48
C SER A 91 1.99 -4.82 -13.23
N ASP A 92 0.85 -5.07 -12.62
CA ASP A 92 -0.11 -4.05 -12.18
C ASP A 92 0.44 -3.14 -11.08
N TYR A 93 1.47 -3.60 -10.37
CA TYR A 93 2.18 -2.83 -9.35
C TYR A 93 3.50 -2.30 -9.89
N THR A 94 3.75 -1.03 -9.63
CA THR A 94 5.02 -0.37 -9.94
C THR A 94 5.90 -0.35 -8.68
N PRO A 95 7.08 -1.01 -8.69
CA PRO A 95 8.05 -0.85 -7.62
C PRO A 95 8.56 0.61 -7.55
N VAL A 96 8.43 1.25 -6.39
CA VAL A 96 8.86 2.63 -6.16
C VAL A 96 10.06 2.64 -5.20
N PRO A 97 11.25 3.13 -5.63
CA PRO A 97 12.40 3.27 -4.75
C PRO A 97 12.15 4.32 -3.66
N TRP A 98 11.97 3.86 -2.43
CA TRP A 98 11.77 4.70 -1.25
C TRP A 98 13.04 4.66 -0.36
N PRO A 99 13.47 5.77 0.24
CA PRO A 99 12.85 7.10 0.25
C PRO A 99 13.29 8.02 -0.91
N GLU A 100 13.96 7.53 -1.96
CA GLU A 100 14.40 8.40 -3.07
C GLU A 100 13.23 9.07 -3.82
N ILE A 101 12.10 8.37 -3.94
CA ILE A 101 10.82 8.92 -4.35
C ILE A 101 9.90 8.90 -3.12
N SER A 102 9.51 10.09 -2.65
CA SER A 102 8.59 10.18 -1.53
C SER A 102 7.17 9.79 -1.94
N LEU A 103 6.34 9.38 -0.97
CA LEU A 103 4.92 9.11 -1.23
C LEU A 103 4.22 10.36 -1.78
N ALA A 104 4.53 11.54 -1.24
CA ALA A 104 3.92 12.79 -1.68
C ALA A 104 4.27 13.10 -3.14
N ASP A 105 5.54 13.01 -3.53
CA ASP A 105 5.97 13.28 -4.90
C ASP A 105 5.31 12.30 -5.89
N TRP A 106 5.28 11.02 -5.53
CA TRP A 106 4.63 10.00 -6.35
C TRP A 106 3.12 10.24 -6.47
N LEU A 107 2.42 10.57 -5.38
CA LEU A 107 0.99 10.88 -5.44
C LEU A 107 0.70 12.10 -6.32
N VAL A 108 1.51 13.15 -6.25
CA VAL A 108 1.35 14.35 -7.11
C VAL A 108 1.55 14.00 -8.58
N GLU A 109 2.52 13.14 -8.89
CA GLU A 109 2.75 12.66 -10.25
C GLU A 109 1.57 11.82 -10.77
N GLN A 110 1.01 10.95 -9.93
CA GLN A 110 -0.07 10.03 -10.32
C GLN A 110 -1.47 10.66 -10.27
N LEU A 111 -1.66 11.72 -9.48
CA LEU A 111 -2.90 12.49 -9.33
C LEU A 111 -2.68 13.95 -9.72
N PRO A 112 -2.38 14.26 -11.00
CA PRO A 112 -2.02 15.61 -11.43
C PRO A 112 -3.17 16.63 -11.34
N SER A 113 -4.41 16.16 -11.15
CA SER A 113 -5.59 17.00 -10.92
C SER A 113 -6.03 17.04 -9.45
N GLY A 114 -5.21 16.53 -8.54
CA GLY A 114 -5.59 16.31 -7.15
C GLY A 114 -6.37 15.01 -6.96
N GLY A 115 -6.79 14.76 -5.72
CA GLY A 115 -7.59 13.58 -5.36
C GLY A 115 -7.56 13.24 -3.87
N GLU A 116 -8.51 12.43 -3.45
CA GLU A 116 -8.63 12.00 -2.05
C GLU A 116 -8.07 10.58 -1.87
N VAL A 117 -7.02 10.45 -1.06
CA VAL A 117 -6.37 9.16 -0.78
C VAL A 117 -6.69 8.71 0.64
N GLY A 118 -7.41 7.61 0.77
CA GLY A 118 -7.79 7.02 2.03
C GLY A 118 -6.63 6.36 2.78
N PHE A 119 -6.70 6.33 4.10
CA PHE A 119 -5.83 5.51 4.93
C PHE A 119 -6.54 5.06 6.21
N ASP A 120 -6.14 3.92 6.76
CA ASP A 120 -6.60 3.45 8.06
C ASP A 120 -5.76 4.11 9.18
N PRO A 121 -6.35 4.97 10.04
CA PRO A 121 -5.60 5.70 11.06
C PRO A 121 -4.98 4.79 12.13
N TRP A 122 -5.42 3.54 12.27
CA TRP A 122 -4.82 2.59 13.21
C TRP A 122 -3.51 1.99 12.73
N LEU A 123 -3.23 2.07 11.43
CA LEU A 123 -2.04 1.44 10.83
C LEU A 123 -0.90 2.43 10.55
N HIS A 124 -1.12 3.71 10.81
CA HIS A 124 -0.14 4.77 10.56
C HIS A 124 0.15 5.57 11.82
N THR A 125 1.40 6.00 11.98
CA THR A 125 1.72 6.96 13.04
C THR A 125 1.24 8.35 12.64
N VAL A 126 0.80 9.14 13.63
CA VAL A 126 0.41 10.54 13.42
C VAL A 126 1.52 11.34 12.74
N ALA A 127 2.78 11.11 13.15
CA ALA A 127 3.93 11.82 12.58
C ALA A 127 4.12 11.56 11.07
N GLN A 128 3.97 10.30 10.61
CA GLN A 128 4.08 9.95 9.19
C GLN A 128 2.97 10.61 8.35
N ILE A 129 1.74 10.59 8.86
CA ILE A 129 0.59 11.20 8.17
C ILE A 129 0.75 12.72 8.10
N GLU A 130 1.10 13.38 9.21
CA GLU A 130 1.28 14.83 9.23
C GLU A 130 2.46 15.30 8.37
N GLN A 131 3.56 14.53 8.33
CA GLN A 131 4.66 14.79 7.41
C GLN A 131 4.19 14.72 5.95
N THR A 132 3.41 13.69 5.59
CA THR A 132 2.91 13.52 4.22
C THR A 132 1.89 14.60 3.87
N ARG A 133 0.97 14.93 4.78
CA ARG A 133 0.00 16.03 4.61
C ARG A 133 0.68 17.38 4.39
N THR A 134 1.73 17.66 5.16
CA THR A 134 2.52 18.88 4.98
C THR A 134 3.11 18.94 3.57
N ALA A 135 3.70 17.83 3.09
CA ALA A 135 4.27 17.75 1.75
C ALA A 135 3.22 17.85 0.61
N LEU A 136 1.96 17.49 0.87
CA LEU A 136 0.86 17.59 -0.09
C LEU A 136 0.14 18.96 -0.06
N THR A 137 0.56 19.90 0.77
CA THR A 137 -0.11 21.21 0.88
C THR A 137 -0.05 21.97 -0.44
N GLY A 138 -1.22 22.34 -0.98
CA GLY A 138 -1.33 23.10 -2.23
C GLY A 138 -1.26 22.28 -3.51
N THR A 139 -1.14 20.94 -3.42
CA THR A 139 -1.09 20.06 -4.61
C THR A 139 -2.48 19.60 -5.09
N GLY A 140 -3.50 19.77 -4.24
CA GLY A 140 -4.85 19.26 -4.50
C GLY A 140 -5.06 17.79 -4.09
N VAL A 141 -4.00 17.09 -3.66
CA VAL A 141 -4.11 15.74 -3.10
C VAL A 141 -4.27 15.82 -1.59
N THR A 142 -5.20 15.07 -1.01
CA THR A 142 -5.48 15.05 0.42
C THR A 142 -5.48 13.62 0.98
N LEU A 143 -5.13 13.46 2.26
CA LEU A 143 -5.21 12.18 2.96
C LEU A 143 -6.44 12.13 3.85
N ILE A 144 -7.32 11.15 3.60
CA ILE A 144 -8.61 11.00 4.28
C ILE A 144 -8.58 9.79 5.22
N PRO A 145 -8.78 9.95 6.55
CA PRO A 145 -8.91 8.82 7.44
C PRO A 145 -10.24 8.09 7.17
N CYS A 146 -10.19 6.76 7.03
CA CYS A 146 -11.37 5.92 6.84
C CYS A 146 -11.15 4.51 7.40
N ASP A 147 -12.20 3.68 7.38
CA ASP A 147 -12.07 2.27 7.72
C ASP A 147 -11.17 1.53 6.72
N ASN A 148 -10.60 0.40 7.15
CA ASN A 148 -9.73 -0.38 6.28
C ASN A 148 -10.48 -0.96 5.07
N LEU A 149 -10.15 -0.51 3.86
CA LEU A 149 -10.82 -1.00 2.65
C LEU A 149 -10.35 -2.39 2.21
N VAL A 150 -9.15 -2.82 2.62
CA VAL A 150 -8.65 -4.18 2.34
C VAL A 150 -9.51 -5.20 3.11
N ASP A 151 -9.90 -4.89 4.34
CA ASP A 151 -10.71 -5.79 5.18
C ASP A 151 -12.11 -6.05 4.60
N ARG A 152 -12.60 -5.17 3.73
CA ARG A 152 -13.92 -5.33 3.08
C ARG A 152 -13.89 -6.34 1.93
N ILE A 153 -12.72 -6.54 1.33
CA ILE A 153 -12.50 -7.47 0.21
C ILE A 153 -11.79 -8.75 0.66
N TRP A 154 -11.22 -8.76 1.86
CA TRP A 154 -10.58 -9.92 2.45
C TRP A 154 -11.59 -10.73 3.27
N ALA A 155 -12.25 -11.70 2.63
CA ALA A 155 -13.33 -12.48 3.21
C ALA A 155 -12.91 -13.79 3.93
N ASP A 156 -11.61 -14.09 3.96
CA ASP A 156 -11.02 -15.31 4.57
C ASP A 156 -10.74 -15.12 6.06
#